data_AF-A0A949H0K2-F1
#
_entry.id   AF-A0A949H0K2-F1
#
_cell.length_a   1.000
_cell.length_b   1.000
_cell.length_c   1.000
_cell.angle_alpha   90.00
_cell.angle_beta   90.00
_cell.angle_gamma   90.00
#
_symmetry.space_group_name_H-M   'P 1'
#
loop_
_entity.id
_entity.type
_entity.pdbx_description
1 polymer ?
#
loop_
_entity_poly.entity_id
_entity_poly.type
_entity_poly.pdbx_seq_one_letter_code
_entity_poly.pdbx_strand_id
1 'polypeptide(L)' 'MSGDFCDTDGARRLKARIEEYWSERGFDVNINLVEAGFVPAMRSARTDVRSNMINGLPPRRKVERPAQIGRASSYLRGVG' A
#
# COMPACT_ATOMS: atom_id res chain seq x y z
N MET A 1 7.88 -29.31 0.16
CA MET A 1 6.83 -28.63 0.95
C MET A 1 7.04 -27.11 0.86
N SER A 2 6.88 -26.52 -0.33
CA SER A 2 7.25 -25.12 -0.62
C SER A 2 5.99 -24.28 -0.81
N GLY A 3 5.28 -23.95 0.28
CA GLY A 3 4.05 -23.17 0.19
C GLY A 3 3.31 -22.97 1.50
N ASP A 4 3.96 -23.21 2.64
CA ASP A 4 3.36 -22.83 3.91
C ASP A 4 3.46 -21.31 4.06
N PHE A 5 2.31 -20.66 4.09
CA PHE A 5 2.15 -19.22 4.34
C PHE A 5 1.49 -18.96 5.69
N CYS A 6 1.28 -20.01 6.50
CA CYS A 6 0.56 -19.96 7.76
C CYS A 6 1.51 -19.79 8.97
N ASP A 7 2.72 -19.28 8.73
CA ASP A 7 3.70 -18.91 9.74
C ASP A 7 4.21 -17.47 9.51
N THR A 8 5.04 -16.98 10.42
CA THR A 8 5.58 -15.62 10.35
C THR A 8 6.46 -15.40 9.11
N ASP A 9 7.23 -16.40 8.70
CA ASP A 9 8.09 -16.33 7.51
C ASP A 9 7.29 -16.32 6.21
N GLY A 10 6.23 -17.12 6.17
CA GLY A 10 5.22 -17.17 5.14
C GLY A 10 4.53 -15.83 4.96
N ALA A 11 4.16 -15.16 6.06
CA ALA A 11 3.61 -13.81 6.03
C ALA A 11 4.61 -12.79 5.45
N ARG A 12 5.91 -12.89 5.79
CA ARG A 12 6.97 -12.06 5.19
C ARG A 12 7.13 -12.30 3.70
N ARG A 13 7.12 -13.56 3.26
CA ARG A 13 7.18 -13.92 1.83
C ARG A 13 5.96 -13.41 1.08
N LEU A 14 4.77 -13.49 1.69
CA LEU A 14 3.53 -12.98 1.10
C LEU A 14 3.58 -11.45 0.95
N LYS A 15 4.03 -10.72 1.97
CA LYS A 15 4.28 -9.28 1.91
C LYS A 15 5.16 -8.93 0.72
N ALA A 16 6.35 -9.53 0.63
CA ALA A 16 7.31 -9.23 -0.44
C ALA A 16 6.71 -9.48 -1.82
N ARG A 17 6.02 -10.62 -2.01
CA ARG A 17 5.43 -10.99 -3.30
C ARG A 17 4.33 -10.01 -3.76
N ILE A 18 3.48 -9.55 -2.83
CA ILE A 18 2.42 -8.58 -3.15
C ILE A 18 3.02 -7.22 -3.48
N GLU A 19 4.03 -6.79 -2.71
CA GLU A 19 4.70 -5.50 -2.91
C GLU A 19 5.44 -5.44 -4.25
N GLU A 20 6.21 -6.48 -4.57
CA GLU A 20 6.92 -6.63 -5.85
C GLU A 20 5.95 -6.59 -7.03
N TYR A 21 4.89 -7.41 -7.01
CA TYR A 21 3.91 -7.49 -8.09
C TYR A 21 3.32 -6.12 -8.46
N TRP A 22 2.91 -5.32 -7.49
CA TRP A 22 2.28 -4.03 -7.79
C TRP A 22 3.29 -2.91 -8.04
N SER A 23 4.45 -2.94 -7.37
CA SER A 23 5.49 -1.93 -7.56
C SER A 23 6.10 -1.96 -8.96
N GLU A 24 6.30 -3.15 -9.54
CA GLU A 24 6.70 -3.36 -10.94
C GLU A 24 5.72 -2.73 -11.94
N ARG A 25 4.44 -2.65 -11.56
CA ARG A 25 3.35 -2.09 -12.37
C ARG A 25 3.15 -0.59 -12.12
N GLY A 26 4.03 0.05 -11.34
CA GLY A 26 4.01 1.49 -11.08
C GLY A 26 2.99 1.92 -10.03
N PHE A 27 2.50 1.00 -9.21
CA PHE A 27 1.63 1.32 -8.08
C PHE A 27 2.44 1.55 -6.79
N ASP A 28 1.82 2.25 -5.86
CA ASP A 28 2.32 2.48 -4.52
C ASP A 28 1.55 1.60 -3.54
N VAL A 29 2.00 0.35 -3.42
CA VAL A 29 1.42 -0.63 -2.50
C VAL A 29 2.25 -0.69 -1.22
N ASN A 30 1.56 -0.81 -0.09
CA ASN A 30 2.18 -1.01 1.20
C ASN A 30 1.44 -2.15 1.94
N ILE A 31 2.20 -3.13 2.40
CA ILE A 31 1.72 -4.27 3.17
C ILE A 31 2.35 -4.24 4.57
N ASN A 32 1.53 -4.21 5.61
CA ASN A 32 1.96 -4.26 7.00
C ASN A 32 1.70 -5.63 7.60
N LEU A 33 2.69 -6.17 8.30
CA LEU A 33 2.54 -7.37 9.12
C LEU A 33 2.23 -6.93 10.55
N VAL A 34 1.10 -7.38 11.08
CA VAL A 34 0.69 -7.09 12.46
C VAL A 34 0.65 -8.41 13.22
N GLU A 35 1.62 -8.59 14.10
CA GLU A 35 1.67 -9.74 14.99
C GLU A 35 0.70 -9.54 16.15
N ALA A 36 -0.23 -10.47 16.28
CA ALA A 36 -1.05 -10.64 17.47
C ALA A 36 -0.61 -11.94 18.15
N GLY A 37 -0.42 -11.88 19.46
CA GLY A 37 -0.14 -13.07 20.27
C GLY A 37 -1.33 -14.03 20.26
N PHE A 38 -1.49 -14.82 21.33
CA PHE A 38 -2.58 -15.79 21.40
C PHE A 38 -3.96 -15.12 21.32
N VAL A 39 -4.76 -15.49 20.33
CA VAL A 39 -6.15 -15.05 20.15
C VAL A 39 -7.09 -16.16 20.62
N PRO A 40 -7.81 -16.02 21.75
CA PRO A 40 -8.60 -17.11 22.36
C PRO A 40 -9.66 -17.71 21.42
N ALA A 41 -10.31 -16.87 20.62
CA ALA A 41 -11.33 -17.33 19.67
C ALA A 41 -10.78 -18.25 18.58
N MET A 42 -9.52 -18.05 18.18
CA MET A 42 -8.84 -18.84 17.15
C MET A 42 -8.01 -19.99 17.73
N ARG A 43 -7.72 -19.94 19.04
CA ARG A 43 -6.84 -20.90 19.73
C ARG A 43 -5.43 -20.98 19.10
N SER A 44 -4.95 -19.87 18.56
CA SER A 44 -3.64 -19.76 17.92
C SER A 44 -3.09 -18.33 18.04
N ALA A 45 -1.78 -18.18 17.85
CA ALA A 45 -1.19 -16.88 17.55
C ALA A 45 -1.51 -16.49 16.09
N ARG A 46 -1.53 -15.20 15.78
CA ARG A 46 -1.98 -14.71 14.47
C ARG A 46 -1.06 -13.62 13.95
N THR A 47 -0.68 -13.73 12.68
CA THR A 47 0.02 -12.67 11.95
C THR A 47 -0.91 -12.15 10.86
N ASP A 48 -1.38 -10.91 11.02
CA ASP A 48 -2.26 -10.27 10.05
C ASP A 48 -1.45 -9.61 8.93
N VAL A 49 -1.91 -9.73 7.69
CA VAL A 49 -1.38 -9.03 6.52
C VAL A 49 -2.37 -7.93 6.13
N ARG A 50 -1.98 -6.66 6.29
CA ARG A 50 -2.85 -5.50 6.04
C ARG A 50 -2.33 -4.66 4.89
N SER A 51 -3.20 -4.33 3.93
CA SER A 51 -2.83 -3.57 2.74
C SER A 51 -3.47 -2.18 2.68
N ASN A 52 -2.79 -1.23 2.03
CA ASN A 52 -3.36 0.08 1.66
C ASN A 52 -4.27 0.05 0.41
N MET A 53 -4.58 -1.12 -0.13
CA MET A 53 -5.37 -1.27 -1.35
C MET A 53 -6.84 -0.95 -1.08
N ILE A 54 -7.48 -0.28 -2.04
CA ILE A 54 -8.91 0.03 -2.00
C ILE A 54 -9.61 -0.89 -3.00
N ASN A 55 -10.51 -1.76 -2.53
CA ASN A 55 -11.16 -2.79 -3.36
C ASN A 55 -10.17 -3.65 -4.14
N GLY A 56 -9.00 -3.95 -3.55
CA GLY A 56 -7.94 -4.74 -4.16
C GLY A 56 -7.03 -3.98 -5.14
N LEU A 57 -7.23 -2.68 -5.34
CA LEU A 57 -6.37 -1.85 -6.19
C LEU A 57 -5.53 -0.87 -5.33
N PRO A 58 -4.19 -0.94 -5.39
CA PRO A 58 -3.35 0.05 -4.72
C PRO A 58 -3.42 1.43 -5.40
N PRO A 59 -3.12 2.52 -4.68
CA PRO A 59 -3.00 3.83 -5.28
C PRO A 59 -1.85 3.85 -6.31
N ARG A 60 -1.99 4.68 -7.35
CA ARG A 60 -0.87 4.91 -8.28
C ARG A 60 0.21 5.71 -7.57
N ARG A 61 1.47 5.40 -7.86
CA ARG A 61 2.60 6.20 -7.40
C ARG A 61 2.39 7.64 -7.87
N LYS A 62 2.33 8.59 -6.93
CA LYS A 62 2.26 10.01 -7.27
C LYS A 62 3.56 10.35 -8.00
N VAL A 63 3.47 10.60 -9.30
CA VAL A 63 4.56 11.30 -9.99
C VAL A 63 4.49 12.73 -9.46
N GLU A 64 5.47 13.11 -8.64
CA GLU A 64 5.64 14.51 -8.27
C GLU A 64 5.75 15.30 -9.57
N ARG A 65 4.70 16.02 -9.93
CA ARG A 65 4.81 17.01 -11.00
C ARG A 65 5.76 18.06 -10.46
N PRO A 66 6.87 18.39 -11.16
CA PRO A 66 7.74 19.47 -10.72
C PRO A 66 6.85 20.68 -10.49
N ALA A 67 6.99 21.29 -9.31
CA ALA A 67 6.19 22.43 -8.89
C ALA A 67 6.14 23.42 -10.06
N GLN A 68 4.95 23.67 -10.60
CA GLN A 68 4.79 24.59 -11.71
C GLN A 68 5.02 25.99 -11.15
N ILE A 69 6.29 26.42 -11.17
CA ILE A 69 6.72 27.78 -10.83
C ILE A 69 5.97 28.69 -11.80
N GLY A 70 5.00 29.44 -11.29
CA GLY A 70 4.30 30.48 -12.04
C GLY A 70 2.95 30.08 -12.64
N ARG A 71 1.91 30.03 -11.80
CA ARG A 71 0.63 30.62 -12.22
C ARG A 71 0.32 31.78 -11.30
N ALA A 72 0.80 32.96 -11.70
CA ALA A 72 0.27 34.21 -11.19
C ALA A 72 -1.24 34.22 -11.48
N SER A 73 -2.03 34.32 -10.41
CA SER A 73 -3.48 34.44 -10.49
C SER A 73 -3.81 35.78 -11.18
N SER A 74 -4.09 35.72 -12.48
CA SER A 74 -4.53 36.88 -13.26
C SER A 74 -6.01 37.15 -13.01
N TYR A 75 -6.35 37.76 -11.88
CA TYR A 75 -7.64 38.45 -11.70
C TYR A 75 -7.50 39.90 -12.16
N LEU A 76 -7.45 40.08 -13.48
CA LEU A 76 -7.72 41.35 -14.13
C LEU A 76 -8.60 41.08 -15.35
N ARG A 77 -9.91 41.15 -15.16
CA ARG A 77 -10.87 41.52 -16.21
C ARG A 77 -12.18 41.97 -15.59
N GLY A 78 -12.50 43.24 -15.80
CA GLY A 78 -13.84 43.77 -15.52
C GLY A 78 -13.84 45.27 -15.37
N VAL A 79 -13.47 46.00 -16.42
CA VAL A 79 -13.87 47.40 -16.62
C VAL A 79 -15.29 47.36 -17.17
N GLY A 80 -16.21 48.14 -16.57
CA GLY A 80 -17.60 48.30 -16.99
C GLY A 80 -18.41 49.03 -15.94
#